data_AF-A0A2J8D180-F1
#
_entry.id   AF-A0A2J8D180-F1
#
_cell.length_a   1.000
_cell.length_b   1.000
_cell.length_c   1.000
_cell.angle_alpha   90.00
_cell.angle_beta   90.00
_cell.angle_gamma   90.00
#
_symmetry.space_group_name_H-M   'P 1'
#
loop_
_entity.id
_entity.type
_entity.pdbx_description
1 polymer ?
#
loop_
_entity_poly.entity_id
_entity_poly.type
_entity_poly.pdbx_seq_one_letter_code
_entity_poly.pdbx_strand_id
1 'polypeptide(L)'
;MVRPPAAPWHLLRRAPTSRAGRKWASSTRNFHHDGAPASTSPSSSPATITHIHLTSSKGFPSYAAASALQATLRDALLNHKASRDASSSSSSAAAAVAPSPTVISFTPTPTYTLGRRQTTLDPAQQARLQQPLTISTPGTHDGAPSPTRITKRYTPSVTASPRGGLTTYHGPGQLVLWPVLDLHAPHHANHTVRSYARLLEDTTRALLASLPRPVATTASTADPGVWIAPDDGPPRKIAALGVHLRRHVTALGVALNIDTPVAGPEALNPWARFVPCGLEGKAVTSVRAELGARGFDDALYMFGGDADVYRHALAGLWVQELADRLGAAGVTSRTLDAEELGLESSD
;
A
#
# COMPACT_ATOMS: atom_id res chain seq x y z
N MET A 1 28.58 -6.02 12.02
CA MET A 1 27.39 -5.44 11.35
C MET A 1 27.51 -5.69 9.86
N VAL A 2 26.83 -6.73 9.36
CA VAL A 2 26.81 -7.04 7.92
C VAL A 2 25.70 -6.20 7.29
N ARG A 3 26.04 -5.33 6.34
CA ARG A 3 25.05 -4.63 5.50
C ARG A 3 24.19 -5.70 4.81
N PRO A 4 22.84 -5.61 4.84
CA PRO A 4 22.02 -6.48 4.01
C PRO A 4 22.43 -6.28 2.53
N PRO A 5 22.47 -7.35 1.72
CA PRO A 5 22.80 -7.23 0.31
C PRO A 5 21.82 -6.26 -0.38
N ALA A 6 22.33 -5.46 -1.32
CA ALA A 6 21.50 -4.60 -2.13
C ALA A 6 20.45 -5.47 -2.84
N ALA A 7 19.15 -5.21 -2.59
CA ALA A 7 18.08 -5.92 -3.28
C ALA A 7 18.29 -5.81 -4.79
N PRO A 8 18.09 -6.88 -5.57
CA PRO A 8 18.45 -6.90 -6.97
C PRO A 8 17.36 -6.23 -7.82
N TRP A 9 17.16 -4.92 -7.62
CA TRP A 9 16.17 -4.08 -8.30
C TRP A 9 16.22 -4.18 -9.83
N HIS A 10 17.39 -4.55 -10.38
CA HIS A 10 17.62 -4.74 -11.80
C HIS A 10 16.99 -6.04 -12.36
N LEU A 11 16.79 -7.09 -11.54
CA LEU A 11 16.20 -8.36 -11.98
C LEU A 11 14.70 -8.24 -12.31
N LEU A 12 14.04 -7.18 -11.82
CA LEU A 12 12.61 -6.90 -12.07
C LEU A 12 12.39 -5.87 -13.16
N ARG A 13 13.42 -5.11 -13.57
CA ARG A 13 13.33 -4.17 -14.68
C ARG A 13 13.46 -4.93 -15.99
N ARG A 14 12.35 -5.44 -16.53
CA ARG A 14 12.27 -5.63 -17.97
C ARG A 14 12.25 -4.25 -18.63
N ALA A 15 13.26 -3.94 -19.44
CA ALA A 15 13.17 -2.85 -20.39
C ALA A 15 11.92 -3.09 -21.27
N PRO A 16 11.11 -2.07 -21.59
CA PRO A 16 10.01 -2.24 -22.53
C PRO A 16 10.62 -2.59 -23.88
N THR A 17 10.47 -3.84 -24.29
CA THR A 17 10.88 -4.30 -25.61
C THR A 17 9.82 -3.92 -26.63
N SER A 18 10.25 -3.13 -27.61
CA SER A 18 9.64 -2.84 -28.91
C SER A 18 8.19 -2.34 -28.97
N ARG A 19 8.08 -1.07 -29.37
CA ARG A 19 6.99 -0.52 -30.20
C ARG A 19 6.58 -1.52 -31.29
N ALA A 20 5.41 -2.14 -31.12
CA ALA A 20 4.65 -2.73 -32.22
C ALA A 20 3.24 -2.13 -32.18
N GLY A 21 2.92 -1.37 -33.22
CA GLY A 21 1.76 -0.50 -33.27
C GLY A 21 0.43 -1.25 -33.23
N ARG A 22 -0.47 -0.80 -32.37
CA ARG A 22 -1.90 -0.88 -32.61
C ARG A 22 -2.49 0.51 -32.42
N LYS A 23 -2.89 1.10 -33.55
CA LYS A 23 -3.62 2.37 -33.60
C LYS A 23 -4.98 2.16 -32.89
N TRP A 24 -5.19 2.83 -31.78
CA TRP A 24 -6.53 3.12 -31.28
C TRP A 24 -6.99 4.42 -31.93
N ALA A 25 -8.05 4.32 -32.74
CA ALA A 25 -8.69 5.47 -33.36
C ALA A 25 -9.35 6.32 -32.27
N SER A 26 -8.86 7.56 -32.14
CA SER A 26 -9.44 8.61 -31.32
C SER A 26 -10.72 9.14 -31.98
N SER A 27 -11.86 9.02 -31.31
CA SER A 27 -13.06 9.80 -31.62
C SER A 27 -13.13 10.98 -30.63
N THR A 28 -12.43 12.06 -30.94
CA THR A 28 -12.63 13.37 -30.32
C THR A 28 -13.69 14.14 -31.12
N ARG A 29 -14.84 14.44 -30.50
CA ARG A 29 -15.74 15.50 -30.99
C ARG A 29 -15.22 16.82 -30.44
N ASN A 30 -14.95 17.74 -31.36
CA ASN A 30 -14.54 19.11 -31.12
C ASN A 30 -15.64 19.90 -30.39
N PHE A 31 -15.27 20.55 -29.29
CA PHE A 31 -15.89 21.82 -28.89
C PHE A 31 -14.79 22.88 -28.92
N HIS A 32 -14.89 23.82 -29.85
CA HIS A 32 -14.06 25.01 -29.90
C HIS A 32 -14.53 25.99 -28.82
N HIS A 33 -13.61 26.42 -27.98
CA HIS A 33 -13.72 27.70 -27.30
C HIS A 33 -12.36 28.40 -27.43
N ASP A 34 -12.34 29.45 -28.24
CA ASP A 34 -11.19 30.33 -28.40
C ASP A 34 -10.94 31.11 -27.11
N GLY A 35 -9.74 30.93 -26.55
CA GLY A 35 -9.18 31.72 -25.47
C GLY A 35 -7.66 31.51 -25.46
N ALA A 36 -6.91 32.56 -25.74
CA ALA A 36 -5.44 32.55 -25.79
C ALA A 36 -4.83 31.97 -24.50
N PRO A 37 -3.73 31.20 -24.56
CA PRO A 37 -3.10 30.69 -23.35
C PRO A 37 -2.41 31.84 -22.61
N ALA A 38 -2.88 32.13 -21.41
CA ALA A 38 -2.12 32.92 -20.44
C ALA A 38 -0.81 32.17 -20.14
N SER A 39 0.31 32.85 -20.33
CA SER A 39 1.63 32.36 -19.94
C SER A 39 1.69 32.23 -18.42
N THR A 40 1.60 31.01 -17.90
CA THR A 40 1.95 30.70 -16.52
C THR A 40 3.10 29.70 -16.55
N SER A 41 4.31 30.20 -16.32
CA SER A 41 5.44 29.37 -15.96
C SER A 41 5.28 28.93 -14.50
N PRO A 42 5.15 27.62 -14.16
CA PRO A 42 5.37 27.17 -12.80
C PRO A 42 6.83 26.73 -12.68
N SER A 43 7.68 27.61 -12.16
CA SER A 43 9.13 27.43 -12.01
C SER A 43 9.54 26.52 -10.84
N SER A 44 8.73 25.56 -10.43
CA SER A 44 9.12 24.59 -9.38
C SER A 44 9.28 23.19 -9.96
N SER A 45 10.42 22.55 -9.68
CA SER A 45 10.71 21.18 -10.12
C SER A 45 9.72 20.17 -9.52
N PRO A 46 9.47 19.03 -10.20
CA PRO A 46 8.65 17.97 -9.64
C PRO A 46 9.23 17.48 -8.31
N ALA A 47 8.36 17.15 -7.34
CA ALA A 47 8.82 16.68 -6.04
C ALA A 47 9.42 15.27 -6.14
N THR A 48 10.41 14.99 -5.30
CA THR A 48 10.90 13.62 -5.05
C THR A 48 10.03 12.97 -3.97
N ILE A 49 9.58 11.73 -4.19
CA ILE A 49 8.84 10.96 -3.19
C ILE A 49 9.81 10.31 -2.21
N THR A 50 9.59 10.51 -0.92
CA THR A 50 10.29 9.76 0.12
C THR A 50 9.56 8.44 0.37
N HIS A 51 10.26 7.32 0.27
CA HIS A 51 9.78 6.00 0.69
C HIS A 51 10.38 5.65 2.06
N ILE A 52 9.51 5.39 3.03
CA ILE A 52 9.88 4.86 4.34
C ILE A 52 9.37 3.43 4.44
N HIS A 53 10.27 2.46 4.48
CA HIS A 53 9.92 1.11 4.90
C HIS A 53 10.04 1.02 6.42
N LEU A 54 8.92 0.82 7.12
CA LEU A 54 8.89 0.73 8.58
C LEU A 54 9.00 -0.74 9.00
N THR A 55 9.99 -1.05 9.82
CA THR A 55 10.27 -2.37 10.40
C THR A 55 10.13 -2.34 11.92
N SER A 56 10.27 -3.49 12.58
CA SER A 56 10.46 -3.56 14.03
C SER A 56 11.50 -4.63 14.35
N SER A 57 12.46 -4.30 15.20
CA SER A 57 13.47 -5.23 15.70
C SER A 57 12.86 -6.37 16.54
N LYS A 58 11.61 -6.22 17.02
CA LYS A 58 10.83 -7.28 17.69
C LYS A 58 9.93 -8.09 16.74
N GLY A 59 10.03 -7.87 15.43
CA GLY A 59 9.33 -8.61 14.40
C GLY A 59 8.59 -7.68 13.43
N PHE A 60 7.28 -7.58 13.56
CA PHE A 60 6.47 -6.69 12.73
C PHE A 60 6.13 -5.43 13.54
N PRO A 61 6.19 -4.23 12.96
CA PRO A 61 5.72 -3.03 13.64
C PRO A 61 4.24 -3.13 13.96
N SER A 62 3.78 -2.46 15.02
CA SER A 62 2.35 -2.39 15.30
C SER A 62 1.63 -1.48 14.29
N TYR A 63 0.35 -1.75 14.05
CA TYR A 63 -0.51 -0.83 13.28
C TYR A 63 -0.57 0.56 13.92
N ALA A 64 -0.47 0.63 15.26
CA ALA A 64 -0.44 1.88 16.01
C ALA A 64 0.84 2.69 15.74
N ALA A 65 2.02 2.05 15.77
CA ALA A 65 3.29 2.69 15.44
C ALA A 65 3.27 3.30 14.02
N ALA A 66 2.82 2.52 13.03
CA ALA A 66 2.68 3.03 11.66
C ALA A 66 1.67 4.18 11.56
N SER A 67 0.58 4.12 12.31
CA SER A 67 -0.44 5.18 12.36
C SER A 67 0.10 6.47 12.99
N ALA A 68 0.92 6.35 14.03
CA ALA A 68 1.60 7.49 14.67
C ALA A 68 2.58 8.16 13.71
N LEU A 69 3.42 7.38 13.00
CA LEU A 69 4.30 7.91 11.96
C LEU A 69 3.52 8.63 10.85
N GLN A 70 2.42 8.04 10.38
CA GLN A 70 1.54 8.66 9.39
C GLN A 70 0.96 9.98 9.92
N ALA A 71 0.52 10.04 11.17
CA ALA A 71 -0.02 11.25 11.77
C ALA A 71 1.02 12.38 11.77
N THR A 72 2.25 12.12 12.21
CA THR A 72 3.35 13.09 12.20
C THR A 72 3.61 13.65 10.79
N LEU A 73 3.72 12.78 9.79
CA LEU A 73 3.97 13.19 8.40
C LEU A 73 2.80 14.01 7.84
N ARG A 74 1.57 13.60 8.16
CA ARG A 74 0.35 14.28 7.72
C ARG A 74 0.23 15.66 8.35
N ASP A 75 0.52 15.79 9.64
CA ASP A 75 0.46 17.04 10.37
C ASP A 75 1.51 18.03 9.85
N ALA A 76 2.70 17.56 9.48
CA ALA A 76 3.71 18.40 8.82
C ALA A 76 3.17 19.03 7.53
N LEU A 77 2.53 18.25 6.65
CA LEU A 77 1.92 18.76 5.41
C LEU A 77 0.76 19.72 5.70
N LEU A 78 -0.11 19.39 6.66
CA LEU A 78 -1.25 20.23 7.03
C LEU A 78 -0.82 21.58 7.62
N ASN A 79 0.21 21.57 8.47
CA ASN A 79 0.80 22.77 9.05
C ASN A 79 1.45 23.64 7.98
N HIS A 80 2.19 23.03 7.04
CA HIS A 80 2.75 23.76 5.89
C HIS A 80 1.67 24.42 5.02
N LYS A 81 0.57 23.73 4.74
CA LYS A 81 -0.57 24.31 4.02
C LYS A 81 -1.17 25.50 4.79
N ALA A 82 -1.38 25.34 6.10
CA ALA A 82 -1.91 26.42 6.93
C ALA A 82 -0.99 27.65 6.95
N SER A 83 0.33 27.47 7.01
CA SER A 83 1.28 28.58 6.94
C SER A 83 1.28 29.27 5.58
N ARG A 84 1.12 28.54 4.47
CA ARG A 84 1.03 29.16 3.13
C ARG A 84 -0.23 30.00 2.95
N ASP A 85 -1.36 29.51 3.46
CA ASP A 85 -2.61 30.27 3.38
C ASP A 85 -2.50 31.56 4.21
N ALA A 86 -1.91 31.49 5.41
CA ALA A 86 -1.65 32.66 6.23
C ALA A 86 -0.65 33.64 5.57
N SER A 87 0.46 33.15 5.01
CA SER A 87 1.46 33.99 4.35
C SER A 87 0.99 34.59 3.02
N SER A 88 -0.01 34.00 2.35
CA SER A 88 -0.62 34.61 1.17
C SER A 88 -1.28 35.96 1.48
N SER A 89 -1.52 36.25 2.77
CA SER A 89 -2.04 37.52 3.28
C SER A 89 -0.97 38.48 3.83
N SER A 90 0.33 38.10 3.82
CA SER A 90 1.44 38.97 4.27
C SER A 90 2.63 38.97 3.31
N SER A 91 3.12 40.16 2.95
CA SER A 91 4.04 40.36 1.83
C SER A 91 5.53 40.10 2.12
N SER A 92 5.91 39.45 3.24
CA SER A 92 7.33 39.38 3.64
C SER A 92 7.82 38.08 4.29
N ALA A 93 7.08 36.97 4.24
CA ALA A 93 7.56 35.71 4.81
C ALA A 93 8.37 34.89 3.77
N ALA A 94 9.61 34.52 4.12
CA ALA A 94 10.34 33.49 3.37
C ALA A 94 9.51 32.19 3.37
N ALA A 95 9.23 31.65 2.19
CA ALA A 95 8.40 30.46 2.07
C ALA A 95 9.08 29.27 2.77
N ALA A 96 8.44 28.72 3.80
CA ALA A 96 8.89 27.48 4.43
C ALA A 96 9.01 26.37 3.38
N VAL A 97 10.02 25.51 3.50
CA VAL A 97 10.19 24.37 2.58
C VAL A 97 9.02 23.40 2.75
N ALA A 98 8.39 23.02 1.63
CA ALA A 98 7.29 22.06 1.66
C ALA A 98 7.79 20.67 2.11
N PRO A 99 7.11 19.99 3.05
CA PRO A 99 7.44 18.62 3.39
C PRO A 99 7.34 17.70 2.17
N SER A 100 8.28 16.76 2.03
CA SER A 100 8.26 15.84 0.90
C SER A 100 7.04 14.91 0.93
N PRO A 101 6.39 14.66 -0.22
CA PRO A 101 5.40 13.58 -0.32
C PRO A 101 6.05 12.26 0.10
N THR A 102 5.39 11.51 0.97
CA THR A 102 5.99 10.32 1.59
C THR A 102 5.10 9.10 1.41
N VAL A 103 5.65 7.95 1.07
CA VAL A 103 4.95 6.66 1.17
C VAL A 103 5.55 5.86 2.31
N ILE A 104 4.70 5.41 3.23
CA ILE A 104 5.07 4.45 4.27
C ILE A 104 4.72 3.06 3.77
N SER A 105 5.65 2.12 3.82
CA SER A 105 5.38 0.70 3.59
C SER A 105 5.74 -0.13 4.81
N PHE A 106 4.93 -1.14 5.14
CA PHE A 106 5.14 -2.01 6.30
C PHE A 106 4.28 -3.26 6.23
N THR A 107 4.63 -4.25 7.05
CA THR A 107 3.77 -5.40 7.37
C THR A 107 3.48 -5.33 8.87
N PRO A 108 2.22 -5.11 9.31
CA PRO A 108 1.96 -4.94 10.74
C PRO A 108 1.86 -6.28 11.49
N THR A 109 1.89 -6.22 12.82
CA THR A 109 1.32 -7.28 13.66
C THR A 109 -0.17 -7.49 13.35
N PRO A 110 -0.75 -8.67 13.66
CA PRO A 110 -2.16 -8.93 13.39
C PRO A 110 -3.10 -7.88 14.01
N THR A 111 -3.83 -7.16 13.17
CA THR A 111 -4.77 -6.11 13.55
C THR A 111 -6.00 -6.16 12.66
N TYR A 112 -7.18 -6.20 13.27
CA TYR A 112 -8.43 -5.87 12.60
C TYR A 112 -8.71 -4.38 12.74
N THR A 113 -9.02 -3.71 11.64
CA THR A 113 -9.46 -2.32 11.68
C THR A 113 -10.94 -2.22 11.39
N LEU A 114 -11.63 -1.36 12.13
CA LEU A 114 -13.06 -1.07 12.01
C LEU A 114 -13.24 0.25 11.25
N GLY A 115 -13.79 0.19 10.03
CA GLY A 115 -13.97 1.38 9.19
C GLY A 115 -15.21 2.20 9.58
N ARG A 116 -15.38 3.39 8.99
CA ARG A 116 -16.47 4.33 9.34
C ARG A 116 -17.89 3.78 9.17
N ARG A 117 -18.08 2.67 8.43
CA ARG A 117 -19.40 2.03 8.26
C ARG A 117 -19.69 0.96 9.33
N GLN A 118 -18.72 0.65 10.19
CA GLN A 118 -18.82 -0.30 11.30
C GLN A 118 -17.79 0.09 12.33
N THR A 119 -18.13 1.03 13.22
CA THR A 119 -17.20 1.56 14.23
C THR A 119 -17.24 0.80 15.55
N THR A 120 -18.21 -0.10 15.72
CA THR A 120 -18.37 -0.94 16.91
C THR A 120 -18.67 -2.38 16.50
N LEU A 121 -18.36 -3.31 17.41
CA LEU A 121 -18.67 -4.73 17.32
C LEU A 121 -19.45 -5.11 18.58
N ASP A 122 -20.30 -6.13 18.47
CA ASP A 122 -20.81 -6.76 19.68
C ASP A 122 -19.67 -7.55 20.39
N PRO A 123 -19.82 -7.88 21.69
CA PRO A 123 -18.77 -8.56 22.44
C PRO A 123 -18.36 -9.91 21.85
N ALA A 124 -19.27 -10.65 21.23
CA ALA A 124 -18.98 -11.97 20.65
C ALA A 124 -18.17 -11.82 19.35
N GLN A 125 -18.52 -10.87 18.49
CA GLN A 125 -17.77 -10.50 17.29
C GLN A 125 -16.36 -10.06 17.66
N GLN A 126 -16.22 -9.16 18.64
CA GLN A 126 -14.92 -8.69 19.10
C GLN A 126 -14.08 -9.85 19.65
N ALA A 127 -14.64 -10.69 20.53
CA ALA A 127 -13.96 -11.86 21.08
C ALA A 127 -13.53 -12.85 19.99
N ARG A 128 -14.34 -13.05 18.94
CA ARG A 128 -13.99 -13.89 17.79
C ARG A 128 -12.79 -13.32 17.02
N LEU A 129 -12.77 -12.02 16.75
CA LEU A 129 -11.62 -11.39 16.06
C LEU A 129 -10.33 -11.54 16.87
N GLN A 130 -10.41 -11.43 18.20
CA GLN A 130 -9.26 -11.48 19.10
C GLN A 130 -8.81 -12.90 19.49
N GLN A 131 -9.44 -13.96 18.96
CA GLN A 131 -8.98 -15.33 19.21
C GLN A 131 -7.50 -15.53 18.79
N PRO A 132 -6.75 -16.47 19.37
CA PRO A 132 -5.39 -16.76 18.94
C PRO A 132 -5.32 -17.07 17.44
N LEU A 133 -4.36 -16.48 16.74
CA LEU A 133 -4.11 -16.65 15.31
C LEU A 133 -2.68 -17.16 15.12
N THR A 134 -2.54 -18.34 14.52
CA THR A 134 -1.23 -18.90 14.18
C THR A 134 -0.91 -18.55 12.73
N ILE A 135 0.22 -17.90 12.51
CA ILE A 135 0.67 -17.50 11.18
C ILE A 135 2.04 -18.12 10.90
N SER A 136 2.17 -18.73 9.73
CA SER A 136 3.41 -19.31 9.24
C SER A 136 3.92 -18.50 8.04
N THR A 137 4.99 -17.74 8.22
CA THR A 137 5.66 -17.01 7.14
C THR A 137 6.88 -17.79 6.63
N PRO A 138 7.28 -17.65 5.36
CA PRO A 138 8.59 -18.10 4.91
C PRO A 138 9.69 -17.36 5.69
N GLY A 139 10.70 -18.09 6.15
CA GLY A 139 11.91 -17.59 6.83
C GLY A 139 13.15 -17.77 5.97
N THR A 140 14.28 -17.24 6.43
CA THR A 140 15.55 -17.23 5.70
C THR A 140 16.09 -18.63 5.42
N HIS A 141 16.76 -18.77 4.27
CA HIS A 141 17.46 -19.96 3.84
C HIS A 141 18.93 -19.94 4.27
N ASP A 142 19.33 -20.91 5.11
CA ASP A 142 20.69 -21.42 5.10
C ASP A 142 20.69 -22.76 4.34
N GLY A 143 20.82 -22.71 3.01
CA GLY A 143 21.14 -23.89 2.18
C GLY A 143 20.07 -25.00 2.01
N ALA A 144 18.87 -24.87 2.59
CA ALA A 144 17.81 -25.87 2.45
C ALA A 144 17.03 -25.77 1.10
N PRO A 145 16.52 -26.87 0.53
CA PRO A 145 15.82 -26.89 -0.76
C PRO A 145 14.43 -26.22 -0.77
N SER A 146 13.87 -25.89 0.40
CA SER A 146 12.62 -25.15 0.56
C SER A 146 12.75 -24.13 1.70
N PRO A 147 12.07 -22.97 1.64
CA PRO A 147 12.16 -21.98 2.71
C PRO A 147 11.68 -22.59 4.03
N THR A 148 12.47 -22.41 5.09
CA THR A 148 12.01 -22.75 6.44
C THR A 148 10.78 -21.90 6.75
N ARG A 149 9.82 -22.41 7.53
CA ARG A 149 8.63 -21.62 7.90
C ARG A 149 8.71 -21.22 9.36
N ILE A 150 8.67 -19.92 9.61
CA ILE A 150 8.57 -19.38 10.96
C ILE A 150 7.09 -19.35 11.33
N THR A 151 6.72 -20.12 12.33
CA THR A 151 5.33 -20.17 12.83
C THR A 151 5.25 -19.45 14.16
N LYS A 152 4.41 -18.42 14.23
CA LYS A 152 4.17 -17.64 15.45
C LYS A 152 2.68 -17.59 15.75
N ARG A 153 2.33 -17.61 17.04
CA ARG A 153 0.96 -17.42 17.52
C ARG A 153 0.82 -15.97 18.01
N TYR A 154 -0.26 -15.33 17.61
CA TYR A 154 -0.58 -13.94 17.93
C TYR A 154 -1.98 -13.83 18.53
N THR A 155 -2.21 -12.78 19.30
CA THR A 155 -3.56 -12.30 19.66
C THR A 155 -3.81 -11.03 18.86
N PRO A 156 -4.71 -11.04 17.86
CA PRO A 156 -4.94 -9.86 17.04
C PRO A 156 -5.53 -8.69 17.85
N SER A 157 -5.07 -7.48 17.54
CA SER A 157 -5.69 -6.26 18.06
C SER A 157 -6.92 -5.88 17.23
N VAL A 158 -7.84 -5.11 17.83
CA VAL A 158 -8.99 -4.52 17.13
C VAL A 158 -8.97 -3.02 17.37
N THR A 159 -9.02 -2.22 16.32
CA THR A 159 -8.94 -0.75 16.44
C THR A 159 -9.83 -0.04 15.43
N ALA A 160 -10.36 1.13 15.79
CA ALA A 160 -11.11 1.98 14.87
C ALA A 160 -10.17 2.65 13.86
N SER A 161 -10.65 2.85 12.63
CA SER A 161 -9.91 3.51 11.56
C SER A 161 -10.81 4.51 10.83
N PRO A 162 -10.31 5.72 10.49
CA PRO A 162 -11.10 6.74 9.80
C PRO A 162 -11.39 6.39 8.33
N ARG A 163 -10.94 5.23 7.86
CA ARG A 163 -11.14 4.76 6.50
C ARG A 163 -12.60 4.51 6.16
N GLY A 164 -12.91 4.58 4.87
CA GLY A 164 -14.16 4.02 4.36
C GLY A 164 -14.23 2.49 4.53
N GLY A 165 -15.43 1.93 4.41
CA GLY A 165 -15.66 0.48 4.48
C GLY A 165 -15.98 -0.04 5.88
N LEU A 166 -16.12 -1.37 5.96
CA LEU A 166 -16.44 -2.18 7.16
C LEU A 166 -15.16 -2.75 7.77
N THR A 167 -15.21 -3.81 8.58
CA THR A 167 -14.01 -4.50 9.10
C THR A 167 -13.05 -5.00 8.00
N THR A 168 -11.74 -4.93 8.24
CA THR A 168 -10.68 -5.59 7.44
C THR A 168 -9.56 -6.08 8.34
N TYR A 169 -8.73 -6.98 7.82
CA TYR A 169 -7.55 -7.51 8.49
C TYR A 169 -6.25 -6.94 7.90
N HIS A 170 -5.26 -6.75 8.78
CA HIS A 170 -3.86 -6.50 8.45
C HIS A 170 -2.97 -7.43 9.29
N GLY A 171 -1.85 -7.87 8.74
CA GLY A 171 -0.92 -8.72 9.48
C GLY A 171 0.19 -9.31 8.62
N PRO A 172 0.98 -10.25 9.19
CA PRO A 172 2.08 -10.91 8.50
C PRO A 172 1.69 -11.45 7.13
N GLY A 173 2.52 -11.14 6.14
CA GLY A 173 2.33 -11.47 4.73
C GLY A 173 1.46 -10.50 3.92
N GLN A 174 0.93 -9.45 4.55
CA GLN A 174 0.26 -8.34 3.86
C GLN A 174 1.18 -7.12 3.79
N LEU A 175 1.43 -6.64 2.58
CA LEU A 175 2.16 -5.39 2.34
C LEU A 175 1.18 -4.21 2.40
N VAL A 176 1.33 -3.36 3.42
CA VAL A 176 0.55 -2.13 3.59
C VAL A 176 1.35 -0.95 3.03
N LEU A 177 0.71 -0.12 2.22
CA LEU A 177 1.29 1.02 1.50
C LEU A 177 0.44 2.25 1.71
N TRP A 178 0.99 3.25 2.40
CA TRP A 178 0.30 4.45 2.84
C TRP A 178 0.95 5.71 2.30
N PRO A 179 0.50 6.22 1.13
CA PRO A 179 0.94 7.51 0.64
C PRO A 179 0.33 8.65 1.46
N VAL A 180 1.21 9.53 1.93
CA VAL A 180 0.92 10.80 2.61
C VAL A 180 1.32 11.91 1.64
N LEU A 181 0.34 12.38 0.87
CA LEU A 181 0.48 13.29 -0.26
C LEU A 181 -0.49 14.44 -0.09
N ASP A 182 -0.11 15.64 -0.55
CA ASP A 182 -1.08 16.71 -0.81
C ASP A 182 -1.56 16.60 -2.26
N LEU A 183 -2.78 16.14 -2.49
CA LEU A 183 -3.31 15.91 -3.84
C LEU A 183 -3.49 17.18 -4.67
N HIS A 184 -3.44 18.34 -4.00
CA HIS A 184 -3.55 19.66 -4.62
C HIS A 184 -2.21 20.43 -4.54
N ALA A 185 -1.11 19.74 -4.21
CA ALA A 185 0.21 20.36 -4.33
C ALA A 185 0.46 20.75 -5.80
N PRO A 186 1.28 21.81 -6.05
CA PRO A 186 1.64 22.20 -7.40
C PRO A 186 2.12 21.00 -8.21
N HIS A 187 1.73 20.94 -9.49
CA HIS A 187 2.03 19.86 -10.45
C HIS A 187 1.24 18.55 -10.31
N HIS A 188 0.47 18.36 -9.25
CA HIS A 188 -0.50 17.27 -9.22
C HIS A 188 -1.71 17.60 -10.11
N ALA A 189 -2.31 16.57 -10.71
CA ALA A 189 -3.50 16.71 -11.57
C ALA A 189 -4.79 17.06 -10.79
N ASN A 190 -4.70 17.62 -9.58
CA ASN A 190 -5.80 17.90 -8.65
C ASN A 190 -6.76 16.71 -8.53
N HIS A 191 -6.28 15.64 -7.89
CA HIS A 191 -7.05 14.41 -7.79
C HIS A 191 -8.28 14.55 -6.88
N THR A 192 -9.46 14.22 -7.41
CA THR A 192 -10.62 13.84 -6.58
C THR A 192 -10.32 12.55 -5.81
N VAL A 193 -11.04 12.31 -4.71
CA VAL A 193 -10.94 11.05 -3.94
C VAL A 193 -11.10 9.81 -4.83
N ARG A 194 -12.05 9.84 -5.77
CA ARG A 194 -12.29 8.73 -6.71
C ARG A 194 -11.13 8.55 -7.68
N SER A 195 -10.59 9.64 -8.24
CA SER A 195 -9.44 9.54 -9.16
C SER A 195 -8.16 9.09 -8.44
N TYR A 196 -7.98 9.50 -7.18
CA TYR A 196 -6.87 9.03 -6.35
C TYR A 196 -7.02 7.54 -5.99
N ALA A 197 -8.23 7.10 -5.65
CA ALA A 197 -8.51 5.69 -5.42
C ALA A 197 -8.16 4.84 -6.66
N ARG A 198 -8.57 5.28 -7.85
CA ARG A 198 -8.21 4.64 -9.12
C ARG A 198 -6.71 4.64 -9.37
N LEU A 199 -6.01 5.74 -9.10
CA LEU A 199 -4.56 5.81 -9.21
C LEU A 199 -3.89 4.69 -8.39
N LEU A 200 -4.30 4.51 -7.12
CA LEU A 200 -3.76 3.47 -6.26
C LEU A 200 -4.08 2.05 -6.74
N GLU A 201 -5.29 1.82 -7.26
CA GLU A 201 -5.68 0.54 -7.87
C GLU A 201 -4.81 0.26 -9.10
N ASP A 202 -4.63 1.24 -9.98
CA ASP A 202 -3.87 1.12 -11.22
C ASP A 202 -2.38 0.85 -10.94
N THR A 203 -1.79 1.58 -9.99
CA THR A 203 -0.42 1.33 -9.50
C THR A 203 -0.26 -0.12 -9.01
N THR A 204 -1.24 -0.59 -8.24
CA THR A 204 -1.20 -1.96 -7.68
C THR A 204 -1.37 -3.03 -8.76
N ARG A 205 -2.26 -2.81 -9.74
CA ARG A 205 -2.40 -3.71 -10.89
C ARG A 205 -1.14 -3.75 -11.75
N ALA A 206 -0.49 -2.60 -11.96
CA ALA A 206 0.76 -2.52 -12.70
C ALA A 206 1.90 -3.28 -12.01
N LEU A 207 2.02 -3.18 -10.67
CA LEU A 207 2.93 -4.02 -9.90
C LEU A 207 2.66 -5.51 -10.10
N LEU A 208 1.40 -5.94 -9.95
CA LEU A 208 1.02 -7.35 -10.08
C LEU A 208 1.27 -7.90 -11.49
N ALA A 209 1.08 -7.06 -12.52
CA ALA A 209 1.35 -7.41 -13.90
C ALA A 209 2.85 -7.44 -14.24
N SER A 210 3.70 -6.73 -13.48
CA SER A 210 5.15 -6.67 -13.71
C SER A 210 5.94 -7.75 -12.96
N LEU A 211 5.28 -8.53 -12.10
CA LEU A 211 5.91 -9.68 -11.45
C LEU A 211 6.46 -10.68 -12.49
N PRO A 212 7.56 -11.40 -12.19
CA PRO A 212 8.13 -12.39 -13.10
C PRO A 212 7.12 -13.45 -13.54
N ARG A 213 6.21 -13.83 -12.64
CA ARG A 213 4.96 -14.54 -12.95
C ARG A 213 3.81 -13.55 -12.71
N PRO A 214 3.24 -12.95 -13.76
CA PRO A 214 2.20 -11.94 -13.62
C PRO A 214 0.95 -12.51 -12.95
N VAL A 215 0.34 -11.71 -12.07
CA VAL A 215 -0.97 -12.00 -11.51
C VAL A 215 -2.01 -11.19 -12.27
N ALA A 216 -2.87 -11.88 -13.03
CA ALA A 216 -3.89 -11.23 -13.85
C ALA A 216 -5.01 -10.65 -12.97
N THR A 217 -5.23 -9.33 -13.08
CA THR A 217 -6.25 -8.61 -12.32
C THR A 217 -7.35 -8.09 -13.24
N THR A 218 -8.53 -7.84 -12.70
CA THR A 218 -9.64 -7.26 -13.47
C THR A 218 -9.57 -5.74 -13.51
N ALA A 219 -10.32 -5.14 -14.45
CA ALA A 219 -10.59 -3.72 -14.45
C ALA A 219 -11.31 -3.26 -13.17
N SER A 220 -11.22 -1.97 -12.87
CA SER A 220 -11.84 -1.34 -11.70
C SER A 220 -13.33 -1.72 -11.62
N THR A 221 -13.75 -2.21 -10.45
CA THR A 221 -15.12 -2.67 -10.19
C THR A 221 -15.89 -1.63 -9.38
N ALA A 222 -17.18 -1.90 -9.08
CA ALA A 222 -17.95 -1.04 -8.18
C ALA A 222 -17.40 -1.05 -6.74
N ASP A 223 -16.64 -2.09 -6.36
CA ASP A 223 -16.12 -2.27 -5.03
C ASP A 223 -14.64 -1.89 -4.96
N PRO A 224 -14.25 -0.89 -4.15
CA PRO A 224 -12.87 -0.43 -4.10
C PRO A 224 -11.86 -1.54 -3.79
N GLY A 225 -10.73 -1.49 -4.47
CA GLY A 225 -9.62 -2.43 -4.34
C GLY A 225 -9.24 -3.10 -5.66
N VAL A 226 -8.27 -4.00 -5.57
CA VAL A 226 -7.82 -4.79 -6.72
C VAL A 226 -8.33 -6.22 -6.60
N TRP A 227 -8.85 -6.72 -7.71
CA TRP A 227 -9.59 -7.98 -7.78
C TRP A 227 -9.01 -8.90 -8.85
N ILE A 228 -9.18 -10.20 -8.61
CA ILE A 228 -8.98 -11.27 -9.58
C ILE A 228 -10.35 -11.65 -10.13
N ALA A 229 -10.39 -11.95 -11.43
CA ALA A 229 -11.61 -12.35 -12.11
C ALA A 229 -12.17 -13.63 -11.47
N PRO A 230 -13.49 -13.84 -11.50
CA PRO A 230 -14.03 -15.16 -11.26
C PRO A 230 -13.54 -16.10 -12.37
N ASP A 231 -12.88 -17.19 -11.97
CA ASP A 231 -12.73 -18.37 -12.82
C ASP A 231 -14.01 -19.21 -12.60
N ASP A 232 -13.91 -20.35 -11.91
CA ASP A 232 -15.05 -21.19 -11.48
C ASP A 232 -15.60 -20.82 -10.09
N GLY A 233 -15.19 -19.68 -9.54
CA GLY A 233 -15.49 -19.26 -8.17
C GLY A 233 -15.82 -17.77 -8.05
N PRO A 234 -16.09 -17.27 -6.83
CA PRO A 234 -16.38 -15.85 -6.63
C PRO A 234 -15.18 -14.98 -7.00
N PRO A 235 -15.40 -13.70 -7.37
CA PRO A 235 -14.32 -12.74 -7.51
C PRO A 235 -13.55 -12.61 -6.19
N ARG A 236 -12.23 -12.53 -6.30
CA ARG A 236 -11.31 -12.55 -5.14
C ARG A 236 -10.57 -11.23 -5.02
N LYS A 237 -10.66 -10.56 -3.87
CA LYS A 237 -9.90 -9.33 -3.60
C LYS A 237 -8.47 -9.69 -3.23
N ILE A 238 -7.49 -9.16 -3.96
CA ILE A 238 -6.06 -9.31 -3.66
C ILE A 238 -5.49 -8.10 -2.92
N ALA A 239 -6.06 -6.91 -3.12
CA ALA A 239 -5.67 -5.71 -2.39
C ALA A 239 -6.89 -4.90 -1.92
N ALA A 240 -6.93 -4.60 -0.62
CA ALA A 240 -7.90 -3.68 -0.04
C ALA A 240 -7.44 -2.24 -0.23
N LEU A 241 -8.41 -1.34 -0.44
CA LEU A 241 -8.18 0.09 -0.59
C LEU A 241 -9.04 0.86 0.42
N GLY A 242 -8.40 1.70 1.22
CA GLY A 242 -9.06 2.59 2.15
C GLY A 242 -8.28 3.87 2.27
N VAL A 243 -8.86 4.98 1.79
CA VAL A 243 -8.24 6.31 1.84
C VAL A 243 -9.03 7.24 2.75
N HIS A 244 -8.33 8.16 3.39
CA HIS A 244 -8.92 9.27 4.13
C HIS A 244 -8.20 10.55 3.74
N LEU A 245 -8.94 11.66 3.58
CA LEU A 245 -8.36 12.95 3.20
C LEU A 245 -8.77 14.02 4.21
N ARG A 246 -7.83 14.88 4.57
CA ARG A 246 -8.08 16.14 5.30
C ARG A 246 -7.39 17.27 4.56
N ARG A 247 -8.13 18.29 4.12
CA ARG A 247 -7.58 19.40 3.31
C ARG A 247 -6.72 18.91 2.13
N HIS A 248 -7.21 17.89 1.43
CA HIS A 248 -6.52 17.21 0.31
C HIS A 248 -5.23 16.46 0.67
N VAL A 249 -4.83 16.42 1.94
CA VAL A 249 -3.73 15.58 2.43
C VAL A 249 -4.23 14.17 2.69
N THR A 250 -3.60 13.18 2.09
CA THR A 250 -3.99 11.77 2.16
C THR A 250 -3.51 11.09 3.42
N ALA A 251 -4.25 10.06 3.81
CA ALA A 251 -3.91 9.10 4.84
C ALA A 251 -4.40 7.72 4.41
N LEU A 252 -3.79 6.70 5.01
CA LEU A 252 -4.00 5.29 4.72
C LEU A 252 -3.64 4.97 3.26
N GLY A 253 -4.24 3.95 2.63
CA GLY A 253 -3.88 3.58 1.26
C GLY A 253 -4.28 2.16 0.90
N VAL A 254 -3.29 1.38 0.46
CA VAL A 254 -3.44 0.02 -0.07
C VAL A 254 -2.95 -1.01 0.95
N ALA A 255 -3.64 -2.14 1.02
CA ALA A 255 -3.20 -3.32 1.76
C ALA A 255 -3.22 -4.52 0.78
N LEU A 256 -2.05 -4.88 0.26
CA LEU A 256 -1.86 -5.92 -0.74
C LEU A 256 -1.48 -7.25 -0.08
N ASN A 257 -2.26 -8.29 -0.32
CA ASN A 257 -1.98 -9.62 0.21
C ASN A 257 -0.90 -10.30 -0.63
N ILE A 258 0.30 -10.45 -0.08
CA ILE A 258 1.42 -11.12 -0.76
C ILE A 258 1.37 -12.62 -0.44
N ASP A 259 1.59 -12.97 0.81
CA ASP A 259 1.55 -14.33 1.35
C ASP A 259 0.65 -14.44 2.58
N THR A 260 -0.23 -13.44 2.76
CA THR A 260 -1.27 -13.47 3.79
C THR A 260 -2.05 -14.79 3.71
N PRO A 261 -2.30 -15.46 4.85
CA PRO A 261 -3.18 -16.61 4.89
C PRO A 261 -4.60 -16.22 4.47
N VAL A 262 -5.17 -16.94 3.50
CA VAL A 262 -6.51 -16.67 2.93
C VAL A 262 -7.42 -17.90 2.91
N ALA A 263 -6.91 -19.06 3.34
CA ALA A 263 -7.64 -20.32 3.38
C ALA A 263 -7.32 -21.10 4.67
N GLY A 264 -8.16 -22.07 4.99
CA GLY A 264 -8.06 -22.89 6.20
C GLY A 264 -8.97 -22.42 7.35
N PRO A 265 -8.89 -23.07 8.52
CA PRO A 265 -9.73 -22.76 9.68
C PRO A 265 -9.41 -21.38 10.26
N GLU A 266 -10.32 -20.82 11.05
CA GLU A 266 -10.17 -19.49 11.68
C GLU A 266 -8.89 -19.30 12.51
N ALA A 267 -8.34 -20.38 13.05
CA ALA A 267 -7.07 -20.37 13.78
C ALA A 267 -5.86 -20.04 12.88
N LEU A 268 -5.99 -20.19 11.55
CA LEU A 268 -4.96 -19.93 10.54
C LEU A 268 -5.38 -18.84 9.53
N ASN A 269 -6.68 -18.67 9.30
CA ASN A 269 -7.25 -17.76 8.32
C ASN A 269 -7.96 -16.58 9.01
N PRO A 270 -7.36 -15.37 9.01
CA PRO A 270 -7.99 -14.21 9.65
C PRO A 270 -9.27 -13.77 8.94
N TRP A 271 -9.40 -14.02 7.64
CA TRP A 271 -10.56 -13.62 6.85
C TRP A 271 -11.79 -14.48 7.13
N ALA A 272 -11.63 -15.66 7.73
CA ALA A 272 -12.74 -16.54 8.12
C ALA A 272 -13.48 -16.08 9.38
N ARG A 273 -12.97 -15.06 10.09
CA ARG A 273 -13.53 -14.60 11.38
C ARG A 273 -14.62 -13.52 11.26
N PHE A 274 -14.80 -12.99 10.07
CA PHE A 274 -15.79 -11.96 9.74
C PHE A 274 -16.21 -12.13 8.28
N VAL A 275 -17.26 -11.43 7.84
CA VAL A 275 -17.65 -11.39 6.43
C VAL A 275 -16.83 -10.32 5.71
N PRO A 276 -15.82 -10.66 4.89
CA PRO A 276 -14.95 -9.66 4.28
C PRO A 276 -15.74 -8.77 3.33
N CYS A 277 -15.46 -7.46 3.39
CA CYS A 277 -16.13 -6.43 2.59
C CYS A 277 -17.66 -6.30 2.80
N GLY A 278 -18.29 -7.08 3.69
CA GLY A 278 -19.75 -7.12 3.87
C GLY A 278 -20.51 -7.54 2.61
N LEU A 279 -19.85 -8.28 1.72
CA LEU A 279 -20.37 -8.67 0.41
C LEU A 279 -20.37 -10.19 0.35
N GLU A 280 -21.56 -10.77 0.53
CA GLU A 280 -21.76 -12.19 0.26
C GLU A 280 -21.36 -12.51 -1.20
N GLY A 281 -20.76 -13.68 -1.42
CA GLY A 281 -20.29 -14.09 -2.74
C GLY A 281 -18.98 -13.43 -3.22
N LYS A 282 -18.20 -12.82 -2.31
CA LYS A 282 -16.84 -12.32 -2.62
C LYS A 282 -15.82 -12.95 -1.68
N ALA A 283 -14.66 -13.30 -2.23
CA ALA A 283 -13.58 -13.93 -1.48
C ALA A 283 -12.35 -13.01 -1.41
N VAL A 284 -11.34 -13.44 -0.66
CA VAL A 284 -10.03 -12.78 -0.55
C VAL A 284 -8.97 -13.75 -1.07
N THR A 285 -7.93 -13.23 -1.71
CA THR A 285 -6.78 -14.00 -2.19
C THR A 285 -5.46 -13.30 -1.87
N SER A 286 -4.34 -13.94 -2.19
CA SER A 286 -2.98 -13.42 -2.06
C SER A 286 -2.13 -13.79 -3.27
N VAL A 287 -1.03 -13.09 -3.51
CA VAL A 287 -0.07 -13.43 -4.58
C VAL A 287 0.37 -14.89 -4.47
N ARG A 288 0.65 -15.38 -3.26
CA ARG A 288 0.99 -16.79 -2.99
C ARG A 288 -0.13 -17.75 -3.41
N ALA A 289 -1.38 -17.40 -3.15
CA ALA A 289 -2.51 -18.26 -3.52
C ALA A 289 -2.67 -18.33 -5.04
N GLU A 290 -2.56 -17.20 -5.75
CA GLU A 290 -2.70 -17.15 -7.22
C GLU A 290 -1.51 -17.77 -7.96
N LEU A 291 -0.28 -17.70 -7.41
CA LEU A 291 0.90 -18.34 -8.01
C LEU A 291 1.07 -19.82 -7.62
N GLY A 292 0.36 -20.27 -6.58
CA GLY A 292 0.61 -21.53 -5.91
C GLY A 292 1.94 -21.57 -5.14
N ALA A 293 2.14 -22.60 -4.31
CA ALA A 293 3.30 -22.70 -3.44
C ALA A 293 4.63 -22.65 -4.21
N ARG A 294 4.80 -23.49 -5.24
CA ARG A 294 6.04 -23.51 -6.04
C ARG A 294 6.32 -22.18 -6.73
N GLY A 295 5.31 -21.59 -7.38
CA GLY A 295 5.49 -20.35 -8.12
C GLY A 295 5.82 -19.16 -7.21
N PHE A 296 5.31 -19.16 -5.99
CA PHE A 296 5.68 -18.18 -4.98
C PHE A 296 7.08 -18.42 -4.42
N ASP A 297 7.44 -19.68 -4.13
CA ASP A 297 8.76 -20.02 -3.60
C ASP A 297 9.87 -19.71 -4.63
N ASP A 298 9.61 -19.93 -5.93
CA ASP A 298 10.48 -19.47 -7.02
C ASP A 298 10.65 -17.94 -7.00
N ALA A 299 9.56 -17.21 -6.75
CA ALA A 299 9.58 -15.76 -6.65
C ALA A 299 10.43 -15.29 -5.46
N LEU A 300 10.29 -15.93 -4.30
CA LEU A 300 11.11 -15.64 -3.12
C LEU A 300 12.59 -15.95 -3.35
N TYR A 301 12.91 -17.03 -4.06
CA TYR A 301 14.29 -17.45 -4.30
C TYR A 301 15.12 -16.37 -5.02
N MET A 302 14.49 -15.63 -5.94
CA MET A 302 15.12 -14.46 -6.60
C MET A 302 15.52 -13.34 -5.62
N PHE A 303 15.01 -13.37 -4.38
CA PHE A 303 15.30 -12.42 -3.30
C PHE A 303 15.94 -13.10 -2.09
N GLY A 304 16.67 -14.20 -2.30
CA GLY A 304 17.36 -14.92 -1.22
C GLY A 304 16.43 -15.75 -0.33
N GLY A 305 15.19 -15.95 -0.76
CA GLY A 305 14.21 -16.78 -0.05
C GLY A 305 13.57 -16.13 1.18
N ASP A 306 13.88 -14.86 1.44
CA ASP A 306 13.34 -14.10 2.56
C ASP A 306 12.07 -13.33 2.14
N ALA A 307 10.96 -13.62 2.80
CA ALA A 307 9.68 -13.01 2.48
C ALA A 307 9.58 -11.52 2.87
N ASP A 308 10.29 -11.07 3.90
CA ASP A 308 10.36 -9.65 4.26
C ASP A 308 11.18 -8.87 3.23
N VAL A 309 12.31 -9.43 2.79
CA VAL A 309 13.10 -8.84 1.68
C VAL A 309 12.26 -8.76 0.41
N TYR A 310 11.51 -9.81 0.08
CA TYR A 310 10.62 -9.80 -1.07
C TYR A 310 9.53 -8.71 -0.95
N ARG A 311 8.83 -8.61 0.19
CA ARG A 311 7.82 -7.57 0.43
C ARG A 311 8.40 -6.17 0.35
N HIS A 312 9.61 -5.94 0.89
CA HIS A 312 10.30 -4.65 0.79
C HIS A 312 10.65 -4.31 -0.67
N ALA A 313 11.14 -5.28 -1.45
CA ALA A 313 11.40 -5.08 -2.87
C ALA A 313 10.11 -4.72 -3.64
N LEU A 314 9.00 -5.41 -3.38
CA LEU A 314 7.70 -5.08 -3.98
C LEU A 314 7.22 -3.69 -3.57
N ALA A 315 7.45 -3.27 -2.32
CA ALA A 315 7.13 -1.92 -1.86
C ALA A 315 7.88 -0.85 -2.66
N GLY A 316 9.18 -1.03 -2.88
CA GLY A 316 9.98 -0.08 -3.68
C GLY A 316 9.50 0.00 -5.13
N LEU A 317 9.15 -1.13 -5.75
CA LEU A 317 8.56 -1.15 -7.09
C LEU A 317 7.22 -0.41 -7.14
N TRP A 318 6.35 -0.66 -6.16
CA TRP A 318 5.05 0.01 -6.07
C TRP A 318 5.20 1.52 -5.92
N VAL A 319 6.14 1.97 -5.08
CA VAL A 319 6.40 3.41 -4.89
C VAL A 319 6.97 4.06 -6.14
N GLN A 320 7.85 3.35 -6.86
CA GLN A 320 8.35 3.84 -8.14
C GLN A 320 7.21 3.98 -9.17
N GLU A 321 6.35 2.98 -9.30
CA GLU A 321 5.19 3.05 -10.20
C GLU A 321 4.23 4.20 -9.81
N LEU A 322 4.02 4.44 -8.51
CA LEU A 322 3.25 5.59 -8.05
C LEU A 322 3.94 6.91 -8.41
N ALA A 323 5.25 7.01 -8.21
CA ALA A 323 6.03 8.20 -8.53
C ALA A 323 5.96 8.54 -10.03
N ASP A 324 6.10 7.53 -10.89
CA ASP A 324 6.04 7.68 -12.34
C ASP A 324 4.66 8.19 -12.77
N ARG A 325 3.57 7.64 -12.21
CA ARG A 325 2.20 8.08 -12.48
C ARG A 325 1.88 9.48 -11.96
N LEU A 326 2.54 9.90 -10.89
CA LEU A 326 2.43 11.26 -10.33
C LEU A 326 3.35 12.27 -11.02
N GLY A 327 4.23 11.83 -11.93
CA GLY A 327 5.24 12.70 -12.56
C GLY A 327 6.31 13.19 -11.58
N ALA A 328 6.59 12.44 -10.52
CA ALA A 328 7.61 12.80 -9.53
C ALA A 328 9.03 12.74 -10.12
N ALA A 329 9.96 13.52 -9.58
CA ALA A 329 11.35 13.55 -10.05
C ALA A 329 12.14 12.26 -9.74
N GLY A 330 11.65 11.46 -8.80
CA GLY A 330 12.25 10.19 -8.40
C GLY A 330 11.76 9.74 -7.02
N VAL A 331 12.40 8.68 -6.51
CA VAL A 331 12.12 8.12 -5.18
C VAL A 331 13.42 8.04 -4.37
N THR A 332 13.39 8.51 -3.14
CA THR A 332 14.45 8.26 -2.14
C THR A 332 13.93 7.29 -1.10
N SER A 333 14.63 6.19 -0.85
CA SER A 333 14.18 5.15 0.08
C SER A 333 15.03 5.09 1.35
N ARG A 334 14.39 4.85 2.48
CA ARG A 334 15.04 4.52 3.76
C ARG A 334 14.24 3.50 4.54
N THR A 335 14.92 2.70 5.35
CA THR A 335 14.30 1.80 6.33
C THR A 335 14.40 2.45 7.70
N LEU A 336 13.32 2.43 8.48
CA LEU A 336 13.30 2.91 9.86
C LEU A 336 12.73 1.81 10.76
N ASP A 337 13.26 1.70 11.98
CA ASP A 337 12.77 0.76 12.97
C ASP A 337 11.80 1.44 13.95
N ALA A 338 10.63 0.84 14.17
CA ALA A 338 9.60 1.41 15.04
C ALA A 338 10.04 1.53 16.52
N GLU A 339 10.91 0.63 16.99
CA GLU A 339 11.44 0.66 18.35
C GLU A 339 12.45 1.80 18.52
N GLU A 340 13.35 1.98 17.54
CA GLU A 340 14.33 3.08 17.55
C GLU A 340 13.65 4.46 17.46
N LEU A 341 12.49 4.53 16.81
CA LEU A 341 11.67 5.74 16.74
C LEU A 341 10.84 5.98 18.01
N GLY A 342 10.84 5.05 18.98
CA GLY A 342 10.01 5.14 20.18
C GLY A 342 8.50 5.14 19.88
N LEU A 343 8.10 4.49 18.78
CA LEU A 343 6.70 4.45 18.31
C LEU A 343 5.92 3.24 18.84
N GLU A 344 6.61 2.23 19.34
CA GLU A 344 5.99 1.07 19.98
C GLU A 344 5.64 1.37 21.43
N SER A 345 4.56 0.78 21.93
CA SER A 345 4.26 0.84 23.36
C SER A 345 5.30 0.05 24.14
N SER A 346 5.77 0.61 25.25
CA SER A 346 6.43 -0.17 26.29
C SER A 346 5.39 -1.13 26.87
N ASP A 347 5.47 -2.41 26.50
CA ASP A 347 4.66 -3.48 27.07
C ASP A 347 4.81 -3.57 28.61
#